data_AF-A0A662C7F1-F1
#
_entry.id   AF-A0A662C7F1-F1
#
_cell.length_a   1.000
_cell.length_b   1.000
_cell.length_c   1.000
_cell.angle_alpha   90.00
_cell.angle_beta   90.00
_cell.angle_gamma   90.00
#
_symmetry.space_group_name_H-M   'P 1'
#
loop_
_entity.id
_entity.type
_entity.pdbx_description
1 polymer ?
#
loop_
_entity_poly.entity_id
_entity_poly.type
_entity_poly.pdbx_seq_one_letter_code
_entity_poly.pdbx_strand_id
1 'polypeptide(L)'
;AGLVDVDSSPTVEVEVPNPLLWERIPVCRAFMEADVRVNLPVMKTHDQLVVTLGVKNLKGVIPKPMKRAFHRRGVVKSILDLSKAVPVDLTLLDALVAMEGLGPSFGPKVRLNTVMASTDIYALDVVAAKAMGFNPYELEYLAEAARAGLLDPSQTIDVVGEPLESYTYKFQPPPTGEEFAPGIRVVSKGACSACHGTIHSVLYDLEQSGRLGEAEGSVIVVGSQAQVPEGLETTPIIMGVCQAHNRGKGVYVEGCPPNNDRVLEAIRLAKAQGQKP
;
A
#
# COMPACT_ATOMS: atom_id res chain seq x y z
N ALA A 1 -0.29 -26.77 -15.79
CA ALA A 1 -0.31 -25.45 -15.11
C ALA A 1 1.10 -25.15 -14.61
N GLY A 2 1.60 -23.94 -14.83
CA GLY A 2 2.94 -23.51 -14.38
C GLY A 2 2.83 -22.25 -13.53
N LEU A 3 3.78 -22.04 -12.62
CA LEU A 3 3.91 -20.80 -11.85
C LEU A 3 4.81 -19.83 -12.65
N VAL A 4 4.37 -18.59 -12.81
CA VAL A 4 5.13 -17.54 -13.50
C VAL A 4 5.58 -16.51 -12.47
N ASP A 5 6.90 -16.40 -12.27
CA ASP A 5 7.46 -15.30 -11.50
C ASP A 5 7.56 -14.05 -12.37
N VAL A 6 6.70 -13.07 -12.09
CA VAL A 6 6.62 -11.79 -12.82
C VAL A 6 7.92 -11.01 -12.76
N ASP A 7 8.73 -11.16 -11.70
CA ASP A 7 9.97 -10.39 -11.55
C ASP A 7 11.12 -10.94 -12.42
N SER A 8 11.05 -12.21 -12.84
CA SER A 8 12.03 -12.85 -13.74
C SER A 8 11.50 -13.14 -15.14
N SER A 9 10.21 -12.94 -15.38
CA SER A 9 9.57 -13.28 -16.66
C SER A 9 9.66 -12.15 -17.69
N PRO A 10 9.62 -12.47 -19.00
CA PRO A 10 9.56 -11.46 -20.04
C PRO A 10 8.35 -10.54 -19.88
N THR A 11 8.55 -9.26 -20.18
CA THR A 11 7.47 -8.27 -20.27
C THR A 11 7.16 -7.89 -21.70
N VAL A 12 6.02 -7.23 -21.88
CA VAL A 12 5.62 -6.49 -23.08
C VAL A 12 5.27 -5.07 -22.68
N GLU A 13 5.64 -4.09 -23.50
CA GLU A 13 5.30 -2.68 -23.27
C GLU A 13 3.90 -2.40 -23.80
N VAL A 14 2.96 -2.16 -22.89
CA VAL A 14 1.55 -1.89 -23.22
C VAL A 14 1.30 -0.39 -23.19
N GLU A 15 0.65 0.13 -24.22
CA GLU A 15 0.23 1.54 -24.28
C GLU A 15 -0.97 1.79 -23.38
N VAL A 16 -0.95 2.92 -22.68
CA VAL A 16 -2.03 3.31 -21.77
C VAL A 16 -2.99 4.23 -22.52
N PRO A 17 -4.27 3.87 -22.70
CA PRO A 17 -5.24 4.77 -23.31
C PRO A 17 -5.52 5.94 -22.37
N ASN A 18 -5.49 7.17 -22.90
CA ASN A 18 -5.73 8.42 -22.16
C ASN A 18 -4.97 8.46 -20.80
N PRO A 19 -3.63 8.50 -20.84
CA PRO A 19 -2.81 8.31 -19.65
C PRO A 19 -2.96 9.47 -18.66
N LEU A 20 -2.98 9.15 -17.37
CA LEU A 20 -2.94 10.13 -16.28
C LEU A 20 -1.50 10.45 -15.88
N LEU A 21 -0.58 9.50 -16.06
CA LEU A 21 0.81 9.58 -15.62
C LEU A 21 1.78 8.78 -16.49
N TRP A 22 1.38 7.60 -16.96
CA TRP A 22 2.24 6.68 -17.71
C TRP A 22 1.72 6.50 -19.13
N GLU A 23 2.53 6.80 -20.14
CA GLU A 23 2.16 6.53 -21.54
C GLU A 23 2.25 5.04 -21.89
N ARG A 24 3.22 4.35 -21.29
CA ARG A 24 3.48 2.91 -21.49
C ARG A 24 3.85 2.26 -20.17
N ILE A 25 3.47 1.00 -20.01
CA ILE A 25 3.79 0.20 -18.82
C ILE A 25 4.30 -1.19 -19.25
N PRO A 26 5.46 -1.66 -18.74
CA PRO A 26 5.87 -3.05 -18.88
C PRO A 26 4.98 -3.96 -18.05
N VAL A 27 4.32 -4.91 -18.72
CA VAL A 27 3.43 -5.91 -18.10
C VAL A 27 3.94 -7.31 -18.41
N CYS A 28 3.75 -8.25 -17.48
CA CYS A 28 4.08 -9.67 -17.69
C CYS A 28 3.48 -10.19 -18.99
N ARG A 29 4.33 -10.69 -19.89
CA ARG A 29 3.93 -11.20 -21.21
C ARG A 29 2.91 -12.33 -21.10
N ALA A 30 3.19 -13.30 -20.23
CA ALA A 30 2.32 -14.45 -20.04
C ALA A 30 0.91 -14.06 -19.57
N PHE A 31 0.78 -12.97 -18.80
CA PHE A 31 -0.53 -12.45 -18.40
C PHE A 31 -1.27 -11.80 -19.58
N MET A 32 -0.55 -11.07 -20.43
CA MET A 32 -1.14 -10.39 -21.60
C MET A 32 -1.51 -11.34 -22.74
N GLU A 33 -0.78 -12.44 -22.90
CA GLU A 33 -1.02 -13.48 -23.92
C GLU A 33 -2.08 -14.52 -23.50
N ALA A 34 -2.57 -14.46 -22.26
CA ALA A 34 -3.58 -15.40 -21.78
C ALA A 34 -4.94 -15.16 -22.47
N ASP A 35 -5.61 -16.25 -22.86
CA ASP A 35 -6.95 -16.20 -23.46
C ASP A 35 -8.01 -15.65 -22.49
N VAL A 36 -7.82 -15.92 -21.19
CA VAL A 36 -8.69 -15.46 -20.10
C VAL A 36 -7.83 -15.01 -18.93
N ARG A 37 -8.08 -13.80 -18.43
CA ARG A 37 -7.35 -13.17 -17.32
C ARG A 37 -8.26 -13.01 -16.12
N VAL A 38 -7.94 -13.75 -15.06
CA VAL A 38 -8.67 -13.70 -13.78
C VAL A 38 -7.81 -13.03 -12.72
N ASN A 39 -8.35 -12.00 -12.09
CA ASN A 39 -7.73 -11.29 -10.97
C ASN A 39 -8.27 -11.85 -9.64
N LEU A 40 -7.38 -12.19 -8.70
CA LEU A 40 -7.75 -12.82 -7.42
C LEU A 40 -7.23 -12.01 -6.21
N PRO A 41 -7.74 -10.79 -5.96
CA PRO A 41 -7.36 -10.00 -4.78
C PRO A 41 -7.85 -10.63 -3.48
N VAL A 42 -7.17 -10.30 -2.37
CA VAL A 42 -7.65 -10.54 -1.00
C VAL A 42 -8.12 -9.22 -0.40
N MET A 43 -9.33 -9.21 0.19
CA MET A 43 -9.92 -8.03 0.83
C MET A 43 -9.10 -7.60 2.05
N LYS A 44 -8.57 -6.38 2.01
CA LYS A 44 -7.80 -5.82 3.15
C LYS A 44 -7.73 -4.31 3.16
N THR A 45 -7.51 -3.72 4.33
CA THR A 45 -7.12 -2.32 4.47
C THR A 45 -5.69 -2.07 3.97
N HIS A 46 -5.39 -0.81 3.67
CA HIS A 46 -4.06 -0.37 3.24
C HIS A 46 -3.86 1.10 3.61
N ASP A 47 -2.82 1.40 4.37
CA ASP A 47 -2.40 2.75 4.83
C ASP A 47 -2.47 3.90 3.80
N GLN A 48 -2.09 3.70 2.53
CA GLN A 48 -2.15 4.75 1.49
C GLN A 48 -3.45 4.89 0.70
N LEU A 49 -4.21 3.80 0.51
CA LEU A 49 -5.41 3.81 -0.34
C LEU A 49 -6.68 3.51 0.44
N VAL A 50 -6.56 3.44 1.78
CA VAL A 50 -7.53 2.89 2.75
C VAL A 50 -7.78 1.40 2.56
N VAL A 51 -7.88 0.90 1.32
CA VAL A 51 -8.16 -0.49 0.97
C VAL A 51 -7.23 -1.02 -0.13
N THR A 52 -7.08 -2.33 -0.20
CA THR A 52 -6.52 -3.06 -1.33
C THR A 52 -7.54 -4.08 -1.81
N LEU A 53 -8.02 -3.89 -3.03
CA LEU A 53 -9.04 -4.68 -3.70
C LEU A 53 -8.60 -5.00 -5.13
N GLY A 54 -9.52 -5.10 -6.08
CA GLY A 54 -9.29 -5.48 -7.47
C GLY A 54 -8.28 -4.60 -8.19
N VAL A 55 -8.54 -3.29 -8.29
CA VAL A 55 -7.74 -2.37 -9.12
C VAL A 55 -6.29 -2.35 -8.65
N LYS A 56 -6.09 -2.29 -7.33
CA LYS A 56 -4.75 -2.27 -6.72
C LYS A 56 -4.00 -3.59 -6.90
N ASN A 57 -4.69 -4.72 -6.99
CA ASN A 57 -4.08 -6.04 -7.13
C ASN A 57 -3.44 -6.26 -8.50
N LEU A 58 -3.84 -5.52 -9.54
CA LEU A 58 -3.20 -5.56 -10.87
C LEU A 58 -1.73 -5.18 -10.83
N LYS A 59 -1.26 -4.48 -9.79
CA LYS A 59 0.18 -4.30 -9.56
C LYS A 59 0.94 -5.62 -9.50
N GLY A 60 0.28 -6.76 -9.27
CA GLY A 60 0.89 -8.09 -9.33
C GLY A 60 1.50 -8.43 -10.68
N VAL A 61 0.95 -7.91 -11.78
CA VAL A 61 1.37 -8.26 -13.16
C VAL A 61 2.51 -7.40 -13.70
N ILE A 62 3.05 -6.48 -12.90
CA ILE A 62 4.18 -5.63 -13.28
C ILE A 62 5.44 -5.99 -12.46
N PRO A 63 6.66 -5.80 -13.00
CA PRO A 63 7.89 -6.06 -12.27
C PRO A 63 8.07 -5.16 -11.03
N LYS A 64 8.82 -5.65 -10.03
CA LYS A 64 9.13 -4.93 -8.79
C LYS A 64 9.73 -3.52 -8.98
N PRO A 65 10.63 -3.26 -9.95
CA PRO A 65 11.06 -1.89 -10.24
C PRO A 65 9.90 -0.97 -10.61
N MET A 66 8.93 -1.45 -11.38
CA MET A 66 7.75 -0.69 -11.77
C MET A 66 6.80 -0.48 -10.59
N LYS A 67 6.61 -1.51 -9.75
CA LYS A 67 5.87 -1.39 -8.48
C LYS A 67 6.43 -0.24 -7.63
N ARG A 68 7.76 -0.11 -7.52
CA ARG A 68 8.44 0.99 -6.80
C ARG A 68 8.31 2.33 -7.51
N ALA A 69 8.29 2.35 -8.85
CA ALA A 69 8.11 3.56 -9.63
C ALA A 69 6.71 4.17 -9.43
N PHE A 70 5.68 3.33 -9.35
CA PHE A 70 4.31 3.75 -9.01
C PHE A 70 4.25 4.48 -7.66
N HIS A 71 4.91 3.94 -6.63
CA HIS A 71 4.96 4.60 -5.32
C HIS A 71 5.69 5.94 -5.34
N ARG A 72 6.69 6.11 -6.22
CA ARG A 72 7.47 7.35 -6.33
C ARG A 72 6.75 8.45 -7.10
N ARG A 73 5.97 8.11 -8.12
CA ARG A 73 5.31 9.10 -9.00
C ARG A 73 3.85 9.38 -8.64
N GLY A 74 3.18 8.46 -7.94
CA GLY A 74 1.79 8.63 -7.49
C GLY A 74 1.00 7.34 -7.71
N VAL A 75 0.69 6.65 -6.61
CA VAL A 75 0.08 5.30 -6.67
C VAL A 75 -1.29 5.34 -7.33
N VAL A 76 -2.14 6.29 -6.95
CA VAL A 76 -3.53 6.41 -7.43
C VAL A 76 -3.57 6.47 -8.96
N LYS A 77 -2.95 7.47 -9.56
CA LYS A 77 -2.92 7.61 -11.03
C LYS A 77 -2.25 6.43 -11.71
N SER A 78 -1.20 5.88 -11.11
CA SER A 78 -0.49 4.73 -11.68
C SER A 78 -1.34 3.46 -11.73
N ILE A 79 -2.15 3.17 -10.71
CA ILE A 79 -3.02 1.97 -10.73
C ILE A 79 -4.19 2.13 -11.68
N LEU A 80 -4.68 3.35 -11.90
CA LEU A 80 -5.71 3.64 -12.90
C LEU A 80 -5.15 3.54 -14.32
N ASP A 81 -3.93 4.02 -14.56
CA ASP A 81 -3.23 3.79 -15.84
C ASP A 81 -3.00 2.29 -16.09
N LEU A 82 -2.64 1.54 -15.05
CA LEU A 82 -2.46 0.10 -15.17
C LEU A 82 -3.76 -0.64 -15.50
N SER A 83 -4.88 -0.34 -14.83
CA SER A 83 -6.17 -0.97 -15.13
C SER A 83 -6.71 -0.61 -16.50
N LYS A 84 -6.40 0.59 -17.02
CA LYS A 84 -6.69 0.98 -18.40
C LYS A 84 -5.89 0.19 -19.43
N ALA A 85 -4.64 -0.15 -19.11
CA ALA A 85 -3.74 -0.87 -20.01
C ALA A 85 -3.90 -2.41 -19.94
N VAL A 86 -4.37 -2.92 -18.80
CA VAL A 86 -4.44 -4.36 -18.50
C VAL A 86 -5.91 -4.77 -18.40
N PRO A 87 -6.49 -5.36 -19.46
CA PRO A 87 -7.84 -5.87 -19.40
C PRO A 87 -7.88 -7.09 -18.48
N VAL A 88 -9.01 -7.24 -17.78
CA VAL A 88 -9.29 -8.37 -16.89
C VAL A 88 -10.69 -8.86 -17.23
N ASP A 89 -10.83 -10.16 -17.42
CA ASP A 89 -12.10 -10.76 -17.82
C ASP A 89 -12.98 -11.04 -16.61
N LEU A 90 -12.38 -11.34 -15.45
CA LEU A 90 -13.08 -11.55 -14.19
C LEU A 90 -12.19 -11.17 -13.00
N THR A 91 -12.75 -10.45 -12.02
CA THR A 91 -12.13 -10.29 -10.71
C THR A 91 -12.92 -11.07 -9.66
N LEU A 92 -12.23 -11.96 -8.95
CA LEU A 92 -12.72 -12.74 -7.82
C LEU A 92 -12.06 -12.22 -6.54
N LEU A 93 -12.80 -11.49 -5.72
CA LEU A 93 -12.30 -10.98 -4.44
C LEU A 93 -12.49 -12.04 -3.36
N ASP A 94 -11.37 -12.55 -2.85
CA ASP A 94 -11.33 -13.43 -1.69
C ASP A 94 -11.49 -12.61 -0.41
N ALA A 95 -12.61 -12.83 0.28
CA ALA A 95 -12.90 -12.29 1.59
C ALA A 95 -13.20 -13.42 2.59
N LEU A 96 -12.69 -14.65 2.37
CA LEU A 96 -12.82 -15.74 3.33
C LEU A 96 -12.20 -15.33 4.66
N VAL A 97 -10.97 -14.81 4.59
CA VAL A 97 -10.24 -14.18 5.69
C VAL A 97 -9.64 -12.86 5.19
N ALA A 98 -10.32 -11.77 5.49
CA ALA A 98 -9.91 -10.41 5.21
C ALA A 98 -8.96 -9.86 6.30
N MET A 99 -8.49 -8.63 6.13
CA MET A 99 -7.61 -7.94 7.09
C MET A 99 -7.98 -6.47 7.28
N GLU A 100 -8.01 -5.99 8.52
CA GLU A 100 -8.35 -4.59 8.87
C GLU A 100 -7.22 -3.85 9.60
N GLY A 101 -7.35 -2.54 9.82
CA GLY A 101 -6.35 -1.75 10.55
C GLY A 101 -4.99 -1.70 9.82
N LEU A 102 -3.93 -2.22 10.44
CA LEU A 102 -2.54 -2.27 9.95
C LEU A 102 -2.31 -3.21 8.74
N GLY A 103 -3.32 -3.40 7.90
CA GLY A 103 -3.18 -4.01 6.58
C GLY A 103 -2.24 -3.21 5.68
N PRO A 104 -1.57 -3.86 4.71
CA PRO A 104 -1.82 -5.22 4.23
C PRO A 104 -0.98 -6.33 4.90
N SER A 105 -0.20 -6.01 5.95
CA SER A 105 0.80 -6.93 6.50
C SER A 105 0.54 -7.37 7.94
N PHE A 106 0.04 -6.48 8.81
CA PHE A 106 0.00 -6.70 10.26
C PHE A 106 -1.37 -6.43 10.88
N GLY A 107 -2.40 -6.30 10.05
CA GLY A 107 -3.76 -6.07 10.49
C GLY A 107 -4.40 -7.29 11.16
N PRO A 108 -5.32 -7.11 12.12
CA PRO A 108 -6.20 -8.17 12.59
C PRO A 108 -6.94 -8.85 11.42
N LYS A 109 -7.15 -10.15 11.54
CA LYS A 109 -7.89 -10.94 10.55
C LYS A 109 -9.39 -10.80 10.80
N VAL A 110 -10.15 -10.59 9.74
CA VAL A 110 -11.62 -10.53 9.76
C VAL A 110 -12.16 -11.70 8.94
N ARG A 111 -12.90 -12.62 9.56
CA ARG A 111 -13.44 -13.79 8.86
C ARG A 111 -14.85 -13.48 8.35
N LEU A 112 -15.00 -13.18 7.07
CA LEU A 112 -16.32 -12.93 6.45
C LEU A 112 -16.90 -14.20 5.81
N ASN A 113 -16.06 -15.17 5.44
CA ASN A 113 -16.47 -16.36 4.66
C ASN A 113 -17.18 -16.00 3.34
N THR A 114 -16.75 -14.91 2.69
CA THR A 114 -17.38 -14.38 1.47
C THR A 114 -16.43 -14.41 0.29
N VAL A 115 -16.96 -14.62 -0.91
CA VAL A 115 -16.27 -14.37 -2.18
C VAL A 115 -17.16 -13.44 -3.00
N MET A 116 -16.57 -12.40 -3.58
CA MET A 116 -17.26 -11.48 -4.48
C MET A 116 -16.70 -11.62 -5.89
N ALA A 117 -17.52 -11.45 -6.91
CA ALA A 117 -17.10 -11.63 -8.31
C ALA A 117 -17.71 -10.54 -9.19
N SER A 118 -16.94 -10.03 -10.14
CA SER A 118 -17.43 -9.10 -11.16
C SER A 118 -16.53 -9.08 -12.38
N THR A 119 -17.13 -8.86 -13.56
CA THR A 119 -16.41 -8.53 -14.80
C THR A 119 -16.01 -7.05 -14.86
N ASP A 120 -16.66 -6.21 -14.04
CA ASP A 120 -16.27 -4.80 -13.82
C ASP A 120 -15.53 -4.68 -12.49
N ILE A 121 -14.23 -4.40 -12.58
CA ILE A 121 -13.33 -4.27 -11.42
C ILE A 121 -13.63 -3.04 -10.55
N TYR A 122 -14.15 -1.96 -11.12
CA TYR A 122 -14.52 -0.75 -10.37
C TYR A 122 -15.83 -0.95 -9.65
N ALA A 123 -16.82 -1.58 -10.31
CA ALA A 123 -18.07 -1.95 -9.65
C ALA A 123 -17.82 -2.88 -8.45
N LEU A 124 -16.91 -3.86 -8.61
CA LEU A 124 -16.49 -4.73 -7.51
C LEU A 124 -15.89 -3.95 -6.35
N ASP A 125 -14.92 -3.07 -6.63
CA ASP A 125 -14.23 -2.30 -5.61
C ASP A 125 -15.18 -1.34 -4.88
N VAL A 126 -16.17 -0.76 -5.57
CA VAL A 126 -17.23 0.08 -4.95
C VAL A 126 -18.10 -0.72 -3.99
N VAL A 127 -18.60 -1.89 -4.41
CA VAL A 127 -19.46 -2.72 -3.55
C VAL A 127 -18.66 -3.30 -2.38
N ALA A 128 -17.43 -3.74 -2.63
CA ALA A 128 -16.54 -4.25 -1.59
C ALA A 128 -16.19 -3.17 -0.56
N ALA A 129 -15.93 -1.93 -0.98
CA ALA A 129 -15.71 -0.81 -0.06
C ALA A 129 -16.92 -0.57 0.86
N LYS A 130 -18.14 -0.62 0.30
CA LYS A 130 -19.39 -0.53 1.09
C LYS A 130 -19.51 -1.70 2.08
N ALA A 131 -19.20 -2.93 1.65
CA ALA A 131 -19.20 -4.11 2.52
C ALA A 131 -18.21 -3.97 3.70
N MET A 132 -17.09 -3.27 3.48
CA MET A 132 -16.10 -2.97 4.51
C MET A 132 -16.49 -1.79 5.42
N GLY A 133 -17.64 -1.14 5.17
CA GLY A 133 -18.10 0.04 5.91
C GLY A 133 -17.40 1.35 5.52
N PHE A 134 -16.72 1.40 4.37
CA PHE A 134 -16.12 2.63 3.84
C PHE A 134 -17.05 3.30 2.84
N ASN A 135 -17.01 4.64 2.79
CA ASN A 135 -17.63 5.39 1.72
C ASN A 135 -16.75 5.27 0.45
N PRO A 136 -17.20 4.62 -0.64
CA PRO A 136 -16.38 4.41 -1.83
C PRO A 136 -15.91 5.72 -2.47
N TYR A 137 -16.67 6.81 -2.33
CA TYR A 137 -16.32 8.09 -2.94
C TYR A 137 -15.36 8.95 -2.10
N GLU A 138 -15.06 8.52 -0.87
CA GLU A 138 -13.96 9.06 -0.07
C GLU A 138 -12.64 8.32 -0.33
N LEU A 139 -12.69 7.18 -1.03
CA LEU A 139 -11.50 6.47 -1.49
C LEU A 139 -10.89 7.21 -2.68
N GLU A 140 -9.70 7.78 -2.49
CA GLU A 140 -9.05 8.67 -3.47
C GLU A 140 -8.97 8.05 -4.87
N TYR A 141 -8.69 6.75 -4.98
CA TYR A 141 -8.57 6.10 -6.28
C TYR A 141 -9.90 5.86 -6.99
N LEU A 142 -11.01 5.64 -6.28
CA LEU A 142 -12.34 5.54 -6.88
C LEU A 142 -12.88 6.91 -7.25
N ALA A 143 -12.60 7.93 -6.42
CA ALA A 143 -12.92 9.32 -6.76
C ALA A 143 -12.15 9.78 -8.02
N GLU A 144 -10.86 9.44 -8.14
CA GLU A 144 -10.07 9.74 -9.34
C GLU A 144 -10.53 8.90 -10.54
N ALA A 145 -10.91 7.63 -10.35
CA ALA A 145 -11.50 6.80 -11.40
C ALA A 145 -12.77 7.44 -11.96
N ALA A 146 -13.62 7.98 -11.09
CA ALA A 146 -14.83 8.70 -11.50
C ALA A 146 -14.50 9.97 -12.31
N ARG A 147 -13.53 10.78 -11.87
CA ARG A 147 -13.07 11.96 -12.63
C ARG A 147 -12.49 11.59 -13.99
N ALA A 148 -11.85 10.42 -14.09
CA ALA A 148 -11.28 9.90 -15.32
C ALA A 148 -12.30 9.19 -16.23
N GLY A 149 -13.58 9.10 -15.83
CA GLY A 149 -14.64 8.45 -16.61
C GLY A 149 -14.56 6.92 -16.62
N LEU A 150 -13.86 6.32 -15.66
CA LEU A 150 -13.71 4.86 -15.50
C LEU A 150 -14.80 4.24 -14.61
N LEU A 151 -15.52 5.08 -13.88
CA LEU A 151 -16.61 4.75 -12.99
C LEU A 151 -17.65 5.86 -13.08
N ASP A 152 -18.94 5.54 -13.18
CA ASP A 152 -20.02 6.51 -13.01
C ASP A 152 -20.56 6.42 -11.58
N PRO A 153 -20.35 7.44 -10.71
CA PRO A 153 -20.87 7.43 -9.34
C PRO A 153 -22.39 7.39 -9.22
N SER A 154 -23.11 7.76 -10.28
CA SER A 154 -24.57 7.79 -10.32
C SER A 154 -25.16 6.45 -10.74
N GLN A 155 -24.36 5.57 -11.34
CA GLN A 155 -24.79 4.26 -11.77
C GLN A 155 -25.10 3.37 -10.56
N THR A 156 -26.27 2.73 -10.58
CA THR A 156 -26.60 1.69 -9.62
C THR A 156 -25.87 0.40 -10.01
N ILE A 157 -25.23 -0.24 -9.03
CA ILE A 157 -24.56 -1.53 -9.23
C ILE A 157 -25.50 -2.61 -8.74
N ASP A 158 -25.92 -3.49 -9.65
CA ASP A 158 -26.77 -4.63 -9.32
C ASP A 158 -25.95 -5.73 -8.64
N VAL A 159 -26.22 -5.98 -7.37
CA VAL A 159 -25.62 -7.07 -6.60
C VAL A 159 -26.55 -8.27 -6.65
N VAL A 160 -26.03 -9.40 -7.13
CA VAL A 160 -26.75 -10.69 -7.18
C VAL A 160 -26.17 -11.68 -6.18
N GLY A 161 -26.98 -12.61 -5.72
CA GLY A 161 -26.60 -13.59 -4.70
C GLY A 161 -27.02 -13.15 -3.29
N GLU A 162 -26.12 -13.32 -2.31
CA GLU A 162 -26.39 -12.95 -0.92
C GLU A 162 -26.52 -11.41 -0.76
N PRO A 163 -27.50 -10.92 0.01
CA PRO A 163 -27.65 -9.50 0.30
C PRO A 163 -26.37 -8.92 0.91
N LEU A 164 -25.95 -7.73 0.49
CA LEU A 164 -24.71 -7.08 0.93
C LEU A 164 -24.66 -6.93 2.46
N GLU A 165 -25.79 -6.66 3.08
CA GLU A 165 -25.96 -6.48 4.52
C GLU A 165 -25.61 -7.76 5.31
N SER A 166 -25.74 -8.94 4.70
CA SER A 166 -25.48 -10.23 5.37
C SER A 166 -24.01 -10.49 5.71
N TYR A 167 -23.08 -9.82 5.01
CA TYR A 167 -21.63 -9.92 5.21
C TYR A 167 -20.95 -8.56 5.33
N THR A 168 -21.73 -7.49 5.51
CA THR A 168 -21.19 -6.16 5.76
C THR A 168 -20.58 -6.14 7.17
N TYR A 169 -19.34 -5.70 7.26
CA TYR A 169 -18.60 -5.57 8.51
C TYR A 169 -17.86 -4.24 8.46
N LYS A 170 -17.92 -3.46 9.55
CA LYS A 170 -17.25 -2.17 9.60
C LYS A 170 -15.78 -2.36 9.98
N PHE A 171 -14.89 -2.27 8.99
CA PHE A 171 -13.46 -2.45 9.19
C PHE A 171 -12.89 -1.29 10.02
N GLN A 172 -11.91 -1.60 10.87
CA GLN A 172 -11.03 -0.61 11.45
C GLN A 172 -10.24 0.05 10.30
N PRO A 173 -10.31 1.38 10.11
CA PRO A 173 -9.52 2.06 9.10
C PRO A 173 -8.03 1.89 9.39
N PRO A 174 -7.17 1.91 8.36
CA PRO A 174 -5.74 1.95 8.61
C PRO A 174 -5.37 3.26 9.33
N PRO A 175 -4.31 3.26 10.16
CA PRO A 175 -3.81 4.49 10.73
C PRO A 175 -3.32 5.41 9.60
N THR A 176 -3.90 6.60 9.51
CA THR A 176 -3.58 7.62 8.50
C THR A 176 -2.80 8.81 9.08
N GLY A 177 -2.57 8.82 10.39
CA GLY A 177 -1.87 9.88 11.10
C GLY A 177 -0.34 9.75 11.06
N GLU A 178 0.37 10.85 11.32
CA GLU A 178 1.81 10.86 11.59
C GLU A 178 2.15 10.45 13.04
N GLU A 179 1.14 10.06 13.80
CA GLU A 179 1.26 9.59 15.18
C GLU A 179 1.47 8.07 15.18
N PHE A 180 2.72 7.66 15.24
CA PHE A 180 3.12 6.25 15.19
C PHE A 180 3.08 5.59 16.58
N ALA A 181 3.61 6.27 17.60
CA ALA A 181 3.50 5.90 19.00
C ALA A 181 3.89 7.11 19.88
N PRO A 182 3.40 7.19 21.14
CA PRO A 182 3.81 8.23 22.08
C PRO A 182 5.34 8.30 22.22
N GLY A 183 5.89 9.51 22.20
CA GLY A 183 7.33 9.75 22.34
C GLY A 183 8.17 9.43 21.09
N ILE A 184 7.56 9.04 19.97
CA ILE A 184 8.27 8.77 18.71
C ILE A 184 7.84 9.81 17.68
N ARG A 185 8.82 10.55 17.15
CA ARG A 185 8.57 11.56 16.13
C ARG A 185 8.93 11.04 14.75
N VAL A 186 7.98 11.05 13.82
CA VAL A 186 8.24 10.69 12.41
C VAL A 186 8.05 11.92 11.53
N VAL A 187 9.10 12.33 10.85
CA VAL A 187 9.07 13.41 9.86
C VAL A 187 8.93 12.77 8.49
N SER A 188 7.73 12.86 7.91
CA SER A 188 7.31 11.88 6.90
C SER A 188 6.93 12.46 5.52
N LYS A 189 7.22 13.75 5.27
CA LYS A 189 6.82 14.43 4.04
C LYS A 189 7.32 13.72 2.78
N GLY A 190 6.38 13.26 1.94
CA GLY A 190 6.68 12.51 0.71
C GLY A 190 7.11 11.05 0.97
N ALA A 191 6.78 10.48 2.12
CA ALA A 191 6.98 9.05 2.40
C ALA A 191 5.93 8.19 1.68
N CYS A 192 6.31 6.97 1.31
CA CYS A 192 5.38 5.99 0.77
C CYS A 192 4.86 5.05 1.87
N SER A 193 3.72 4.40 1.61
CA SER A 193 3.11 3.40 2.50
C SER A 193 4.11 2.37 2.97
N ALA A 194 4.93 1.87 2.04
CA ALA A 194 5.85 0.79 2.37
C ALA A 194 6.84 1.21 3.48
N CYS A 195 7.25 2.48 3.53
CA CYS A 195 8.08 2.98 4.61
C CYS A 195 7.28 3.22 5.90
N HIS A 196 6.08 3.81 5.82
CA HIS A 196 5.21 3.97 7.00
C HIS A 196 4.82 2.63 7.62
N GLY A 197 4.40 1.67 6.81
CA GLY A 197 4.13 0.28 7.20
C GLY A 197 5.34 -0.42 7.83
N THR A 198 6.56 -0.20 7.33
CA THR A 198 7.77 -0.68 8.01
C THR A 198 7.93 -0.05 9.39
N ILE A 199 7.70 1.26 9.55
CA ILE A 199 7.78 1.93 10.86
C ILE A 199 6.71 1.35 11.79
N HIS A 200 5.45 1.30 11.36
CA HIS A 200 4.36 0.70 12.16
C HIS A 200 4.65 -0.74 12.54
N SER A 201 5.17 -1.55 11.63
CA SER A 201 5.54 -2.93 11.92
C SER A 201 6.60 -3.05 13.00
N VAL A 202 7.66 -2.24 12.90
CA VAL A 202 8.75 -2.24 13.89
C VAL A 202 8.24 -1.83 15.25
N LEU A 203 7.37 -0.82 15.31
CA LEU A 203 6.80 -0.35 16.57
C LEU A 203 5.80 -1.35 17.15
N TYR A 204 5.00 -1.99 16.31
CA TYR A 204 4.11 -3.07 16.70
C TYR A 204 4.89 -4.25 17.30
N ASP A 205 5.97 -4.69 16.65
CA ASP A 205 6.84 -5.78 17.16
C ASP A 205 7.46 -5.42 18.53
N LEU A 206 7.89 -4.16 18.70
CA LEU A 206 8.38 -3.66 19.99
C LEU A 206 7.28 -3.61 21.04
N GLU A 207 6.07 -3.18 20.70
CA GLU A 207 4.92 -3.15 21.61
C GLU A 207 4.52 -4.57 22.05
N GLN A 208 4.34 -5.49 21.12
CA GLN A 208 3.97 -6.88 21.41
C GLN A 208 5.03 -7.62 22.25
N SER A 209 6.29 -7.18 22.20
CA SER A 209 7.37 -7.73 23.02
C SER A 209 7.64 -6.96 24.32
N GLY A 210 6.84 -5.94 24.66
CA GLY A 210 7.02 -5.11 25.85
C GLY A 210 8.26 -4.21 25.81
N ARG A 211 8.80 -3.97 24.62
CA ARG A 211 10.06 -3.27 24.34
C ARG A 211 9.85 -1.91 23.66
N LEU A 212 8.62 -1.38 23.60
CA LEU A 212 8.31 -0.10 22.94
C LEU A 212 9.16 1.07 23.48
N GLY A 213 9.53 1.05 24.76
CA GLY A 213 10.46 2.02 25.36
C GLY A 213 11.83 2.08 24.69
N GLU A 214 12.26 1.03 23.96
CA GLU A 214 13.48 1.09 23.14
C GLU A 214 13.39 2.13 22.03
N ALA A 215 12.20 2.44 21.52
CA ALA A 215 12.01 3.42 20.45
C ALA A 215 11.61 4.82 20.96
N GLU A 216 11.25 4.97 22.24
CA GLU A 216 10.91 6.27 22.83
C GLU A 216 12.04 7.29 22.69
N GLY A 217 11.70 8.53 22.30
CA GLY A 217 12.63 9.63 22.01
C GLY A 217 13.25 9.59 20.60
N SER A 218 12.95 8.56 19.80
CA SER A 218 13.50 8.44 18.44
C SER A 218 12.87 9.45 17.49
N VAL A 219 13.70 10.01 16.61
CA VAL A 219 13.27 10.84 15.49
C VAL A 219 13.56 10.09 14.19
N ILE A 220 12.53 9.65 13.48
CA ILE A 220 12.66 8.96 12.18
C ILE A 220 12.35 9.96 11.07
N VAL A 221 13.30 10.16 10.16
CA VAL A 221 13.13 11.02 8.98
C VAL A 221 12.99 10.14 7.74
N VAL A 222 11.87 10.27 7.04
CA VAL A 222 11.51 9.40 5.93
C VAL A 222 10.69 10.15 4.86
N GLY A 223 10.86 9.76 3.59
CA GLY A 223 10.13 10.37 2.47
C GLY A 223 10.94 11.37 1.68
N SER A 224 10.67 11.54 0.39
CA SER A 224 11.56 12.28 -0.52
C SER A 224 11.62 13.79 -0.28
N GLN A 225 10.69 14.34 0.50
CA GLN A 225 10.58 15.78 0.79
C GLN A 225 10.75 16.08 2.28
N ALA A 226 11.02 15.08 3.11
CA ALA A 226 11.24 15.26 4.53
C ALA A 226 12.60 15.91 4.76
N GLN A 227 12.62 16.93 5.62
CA GLN A 227 13.83 17.62 6.04
C GLN A 227 14.22 17.13 7.43
N VAL A 228 15.51 16.91 7.64
CA VAL A 228 16.04 16.59 8.97
C VAL A 228 15.91 17.83 9.84
N PRO A 229 15.19 17.79 10.97
CA PRO A 229 15.08 18.92 11.88
C PRO A 229 16.46 19.35 12.39
N GLU A 230 16.64 20.66 12.59
CA GLU A 230 17.84 21.22 13.22
C GLU A 230 17.72 21.16 14.76
N GLY A 231 18.87 21.21 15.45
CA GLY A 231 18.91 21.29 16.91
C GLY A 231 18.38 20.04 17.64
N LEU A 232 18.37 18.88 16.99
CA LEU A 232 17.96 17.63 17.63
C LEU A 232 18.94 17.25 18.74
N GLU A 233 18.39 16.97 19.93
CA GLU A 233 19.14 16.40 21.05
C GLU A 233 19.49 14.92 20.83
N THR A 234 18.70 14.23 20.02
CA THR A 234 18.90 12.82 19.67
C THR A 234 19.44 12.68 18.25
N THR A 235 20.21 11.61 18.00
CA THR A 235 20.66 11.30 16.64
C THR A 235 19.46 10.78 15.84
N PRO A 236 19.08 11.40 14.71
CA PRO A 236 17.92 10.95 13.96
C PRO A 236 18.22 9.68 13.16
N ILE A 237 17.19 8.92 12.86
CA ILE A 237 17.22 7.75 11.97
C ILE A 237 16.82 8.23 10.58
N ILE A 238 17.73 8.10 9.62
CA ILE A 238 17.55 8.54 8.25
C ILE A 238 17.12 7.33 7.41
N MET A 239 15.83 7.20 7.13
CA MET A 239 15.24 5.96 6.62
C MET A 239 14.96 6.01 5.11
N GLY A 240 15.52 5.04 4.39
CA GLY A 240 15.18 4.73 3.00
C GLY A 240 16.07 5.40 1.95
N VAL A 241 16.09 4.84 0.74
CA VAL A 241 16.92 5.35 -0.38
C VAL A 241 16.55 6.78 -0.80
N CYS A 242 15.30 7.21 -0.61
CA CYS A 242 14.88 8.58 -0.89
C CYS A 242 15.53 9.61 0.06
N GLN A 243 16.03 9.17 1.21
CA GLN A 243 16.75 9.99 2.20
C GLN A 243 18.27 9.80 2.14
N ALA A 244 18.80 9.09 1.14
CA ALA A 244 20.24 8.85 1.00
C ALA A 244 21.10 10.12 0.99
N HIS A 245 20.54 11.24 0.52
CA HIS A 245 21.18 12.56 0.50
C HIS A 245 21.43 13.14 1.91
N ASN A 246 20.73 12.64 2.94
CA ASN A 246 20.91 13.03 4.34
C ASN A 246 21.70 11.98 5.16
N ARG A 247 22.36 11.00 4.53
CA ARG A 247 23.03 9.89 5.24
C ARG A 247 24.07 10.31 6.29
N GLY A 248 24.66 11.50 6.16
CA GLY A 248 25.64 12.03 7.13
C GLY A 248 25.02 12.77 8.32
N LYS A 249 23.68 12.89 8.38
CA LYS A 249 22.97 13.67 9.42
C LYS A 249 22.39 12.79 10.53
N GLY A 250 22.65 11.49 10.51
CA GLY A 250 22.11 10.53 11.48
C GLY A 250 22.42 9.08 11.12
N VAL A 251 21.72 8.13 11.75
CA VAL A 251 21.87 6.69 11.45
C VAL A 251 21.12 6.35 10.18
N TYR A 252 21.84 6.12 9.08
CA TYR A 252 21.25 5.83 7.78
C TYR A 252 20.80 4.37 7.63
N VAL A 253 19.55 4.16 7.23
CA VAL A 253 18.96 2.83 6.99
C VAL A 253 18.63 2.67 5.52
N GLU A 254 19.47 1.92 4.81
CA GLU A 254 19.28 1.69 3.38
C GLU A 254 18.15 0.69 3.10
N GLY A 255 17.25 1.08 2.18
CA GLY A 255 16.22 0.22 1.61
C GLY A 255 15.05 0.96 0.95
N CYS A 256 14.17 0.22 0.27
CA CYS A 256 12.97 0.75 -0.39
C CYS A 256 11.80 -0.27 -0.36
N PRO A 257 11.10 -0.40 0.78
CA PRO A 257 11.48 0.12 2.11
C PRO A 257 12.64 -0.71 2.72
N PRO A 258 13.30 -0.23 3.79
CA PRO A 258 14.22 -1.03 4.58
C PRO A 258 13.56 -2.25 5.24
N ASN A 259 14.35 -3.27 5.55
CA ASN A 259 13.90 -4.40 6.36
C ASN A 259 13.74 -3.99 7.83
N ASN A 260 12.72 -4.51 8.52
CA ASN A 260 12.45 -4.27 9.94
C ASN A 260 13.68 -4.44 10.84
N ASP A 261 14.48 -5.50 10.66
CA ASP A 261 15.66 -5.77 11.48
C ASP A 261 16.68 -4.64 11.40
N ARG A 262 16.83 -4.03 10.22
CA ARG A 262 17.73 -2.89 10.02
C ARG A 262 17.21 -1.63 10.69
N VAL A 263 15.90 -1.45 10.73
CA VAL A 263 15.27 -0.30 11.41
C VAL A 263 15.38 -0.47 12.93
N LEU A 264 15.14 -1.68 13.45
CA LEU A 264 15.36 -2.01 14.86
C LEU A 264 16.81 -1.76 15.29
N GLU A 265 17.77 -2.19 14.49
CA GLU A 265 19.18 -1.92 14.75
C GLU A 265 19.50 -0.43 14.72
N ALA A 266 18.92 0.31 13.78
CA ALA A 266 19.11 1.77 13.71
C ALA A 266 18.54 2.50 14.94
N ILE A 267 17.41 2.04 15.49
CA ILE A 267 16.86 2.57 16.75
C ILE A 267 17.87 2.40 17.90
N ARG A 268 18.48 1.22 18.01
CA ARG A 268 19.50 0.95 19.04
C ARG A 268 20.73 1.83 18.86
N LEU A 269 21.25 1.93 17.63
CA LEU A 269 22.43 2.74 17.32
C LEU A 269 22.18 4.24 17.56
N ALA A 270 21.01 4.75 17.19
CA ALA A 270 20.64 6.15 17.39
C ALA A 270 20.62 6.53 18.88
N LYS A 271 20.11 5.63 19.75
CA LYS A 271 20.14 5.82 21.20
C LYS A 271 21.56 5.80 21.78
N ALA A 272 22.39 4.87 21.32
CA ALA A 272 23.79 4.78 21.77
C ALA A 272 24.60 6.04 21.39
N GLN A 273 24.30 6.68 20.26
CA GLN A 273 24.98 7.90 19.82
C GLN A 273 24.42 9.19 20.45
N GLY A 274 23.15 9.18 20.88
CA GLY A 274 22.50 10.30 21.58
C GLY A 274 22.83 10.41 23.08
N GLN A 275 23.31 9.32 23.70
CA GLN A 275 23.88 9.36 25.05
C GLN A 275 25.34 9.86 24.98
N LYS A 276 25.53 11.16 24.75
CA LYS A 276 26.80 11.78 25.17
C LYS A 276 26.85 11.84 26.70
N PRO A 277 27.98 11.51 27.34
CA PRO A 277 28.12 11.61 28.80
C PRO A 277 27.92 13.05 29.29
#